data_AF-A0A0D2AHS3-F1
#
_entry.id   AF-A0A0D2AHS3-F1
#
_cell.length_a   1.000
_cell.length_b   1.000
_cell.length_c   1.000
_cell.angle_alpha   90.00
_cell.angle_beta   90.00
_cell.angle_gamma   90.00
#
_symmetry.space_group_name_H-M   'P 1'
#
loop_
_entity.id
_entity.type
_entity.pdbx_description
1 polymer ?
#
loop_
_entity_poly.entity_id
_entity_poly.type
_entity_poly.pdbx_seq_one_letter_code
_entity_poly.pdbx_strand_id
1 'polypeptide(L)'
;MVSGAYSTGLVTYFTHRDLFPSLMKFVQDAPESIMSLSPFVLLGLLANYNKFEFQNPYRLRLDDFVNELAIKKLVGCIGQTCLLARSRYTEIQEDLPEGWSLGGTLAYIGLGALAGSPRSSTSILSPEEAKKRFASLPRSEATLLLSTYDFANANKMFCFSFVTASSSDTKSEDNNTAPPFSSYLSLTSYLLQHAHRSTRAAHYTYLTLFTLQILVEDQALAKRLCSEESQTRVRLCRQRQPFLPLVQTSRVLMAAILDVCVDGVNHNLKRRLDVELYILMLGVLLRIISYLGRSKSRLVYHWSELWRSLLSFIRFLNTYVSDIKPLYRSHEMISVLVNLIALSLSTGESFLPDTASYDDLFYKLVETGDILTKFRDAYSLGPSKSGTSSSGDSAASSVETLISVSRHYHALLEGDGRTKGKKNLSPREVGKVIQSGYESLSISAREGLDTWEKYREADHRNVLKRMARIVIDDTKSLVKEL
;
A
#
# COMPACT_ATOMS: atom_id res chain seq x y z
N MET A 1 -25.61 19.59 -0.59
CA MET A 1 -25.76 20.49 0.58
C MET A 1 -24.54 20.38 1.47
N VAL A 2 -24.07 21.54 1.92
CA VAL A 2 -22.76 21.81 2.52
C VAL A 2 -22.69 21.29 3.96
N SER A 3 -21.51 20.82 4.35
CA SER A 3 -21.23 20.17 5.63
C SER A 3 -21.46 21.11 6.82
N GLY A 4 -22.49 20.85 7.62
CA GLY A 4 -22.47 20.87 9.09
C GLY A 4 -21.78 22.01 9.86
N ALA A 5 -22.00 23.28 9.49
CA ALA A 5 -21.77 24.44 10.36
C ALA A 5 -22.86 25.52 10.19
N TYR A 6 -24.07 25.15 9.75
CA TYR A 6 -25.10 26.14 9.39
C TYR A 6 -25.74 26.83 10.61
N SER A 7 -25.46 26.37 11.84
CA SER A 7 -26.08 26.89 13.07
C SER A 7 -25.10 27.37 14.15
N THR A 8 -23.78 27.25 13.95
CA THR A 8 -22.79 27.72 14.93
C THR A 8 -21.58 28.37 14.25
N GLY A 9 -21.18 29.56 14.73
CA GLY A 9 -20.00 30.28 14.26
C GLY A 9 -18.67 29.76 14.82
N LEU A 10 -18.67 28.62 15.55
CA LEU A 10 -17.52 28.16 16.33
C LEU A 10 -16.33 27.75 15.46
N VAL A 11 -16.57 27.01 14.36
CA VAL A 11 -15.49 26.60 13.47
C VAL A 11 -14.90 27.81 12.76
N THR A 12 -15.76 28.73 12.31
CA THR A 12 -15.34 30.03 11.75
C THR A 12 -14.57 30.86 12.79
N TYR A 13 -14.99 30.86 14.05
CA TYR A 13 -14.26 31.52 15.13
C TYR A 13 -12.84 30.98 15.25
N PHE A 14 -12.66 29.65 15.24
CA PHE A 14 -11.32 29.05 15.28
C PHE A 14 -10.50 29.25 14.00
N THR A 15 -11.13 29.49 12.84
CA THR A 15 -10.38 29.96 11.66
C THR A 15 -9.82 31.37 11.83
N HIS A 16 -10.44 32.21 12.66
CA HIS A 16 -9.92 33.55 12.99
C HIS A 16 -9.04 33.57 14.25
N ARG A 17 -9.27 32.64 15.18
CA ARG A 17 -8.56 32.50 16.45
C ARG A 17 -7.77 31.22 16.45
N ASP A 18 -6.48 31.37 16.18
CA ASP A 18 -5.56 30.27 16.00
C ASP A 18 -5.40 29.42 17.27
N LEU A 19 -6.03 28.24 17.26
CA LEU A 19 -5.92 27.25 18.33
C LEU A 19 -4.65 26.38 18.20
N PHE A 20 -3.94 26.46 17.08
CA PHE A 20 -2.80 25.59 16.79
C PHE A 20 -1.71 25.61 17.87
N PRO A 21 -1.26 26.78 18.39
CA PRO A 21 -0.23 26.80 19.43
C PRO A 21 -0.66 26.10 20.71
N SER A 22 -1.93 26.23 21.10
CA SER A 22 -2.48 25.58 22.29
C SER A 22 -2.55 24.06 22.12
N LEU A 23 -2.98 23.59 20.94
CA LEU A 23 -3.00 22.15 20.63
C LEU A 23 -1.60 21.56 20.65
N MET A 24 -0.64 22.22 20.00
CA MET A 24 0.74 21.73 19.95
C MET A 24 1.44 21.80 21.30
N LYS A 25 1.14 22.80 22.12
CA LYS A 25 1.62 22.85 23.51
C LYS A 25 1.05 21.69 24.33
N PHE A 26 -0.25 21.40 24.21
CA PHE A 26 -0.84 20.25 24.88
C PHE A 26 -0.18 18.93 24.46
N VAL A 27 0.06 18.75 23.15
CA VAL A 27 0.79 17.58 22.62
C VAL A 27 2.20 17.53 23.23
N GLN A 28 2.93 18.64 23.24
CA GLN A 28 4.27 18.73 23.78
C GLN A 28 4.33 18.45 25.29
N ASP A 29 3.30 18.82 26.06
CA ASP A 29 3.25 18.65 27.51
C ASP A 29 2.61 17.31 27.94
N ALA A 30 1.97 16.58 27.02
CA ALA A 30 1.29 15.32 27.32
C ALA A 30 2.25 14.24 27.88
N PRO A 31 1.96 13.60 29.02
CA PRO A 31 2.87 12.61 29.61
C PRO A 31 2.99 11.37 28.72
N GLU A 32 1.90 10.91 28.12
CA GLU A 32 1.85 9.78 27.19
C GLU A 32 1.51 10.23 25.78
N SER A 33 2.08 9.55 24.78
CA SER A 33 1.83 9.88 23.37
C SER A 33 0.37 9.68 22.97
N ILE A 34 -0.31 8.65 23.50
CA ILE A 34 -1.73 8.36 23.21
C ILE A 34 -2.68 9.51 23.59
N MET A 35 -2.33 10.31 24.60
CA MET A 35 -3.14 11.48 24.98
C MET A 35 -3.14 12.57 23.91
N SER A 36 -2.21 12.51 22.96
CA SER A 36 -2.16 13.40 21.80
C SER A 36 -3.22 13.07 20.74
N LEU A 37 -4.00 11.99 20.89
CA LEU A 37 -5.00 11.57 19.91
C LEU A 37 -6.06 12.65 19.67
N SER A 38 -6.74 13.11 20.73
CA SER A 38 -7.81 14.12 20.64
C SER A 38 -7.35 15.45 20.04
N PRO A 39 -6.26 16.09 20.51
CA PRO A 39 -5.80 17.35 19.91
C PRO A 39 -5.34 17.17 18.46
N PHE A 40 -4.81 16.01 18.10
CA PHE A 40 -4.36 15.74 16.74
C PHE A 40 -5.51 15.43 15.77
N VAL A 41 -6.54 14.70 16.20
CA VAL A 41 -7.79 14.53 15.43
C VAL A 41 -8.48 15.88 15.24
N LEU A 42 -8.59 16.70 16.30
CA LEU A 42 -9.16 18.05 16.20
C LEU A 42 -8.39 18.93 15.21
N LEU A 43 -7.06 18.88 15.23
CA LEU A 43 -6.23 19.61 14.26
C LEU A 43 -6.54 19.19 12.82
N GLY A 44 -6.65 17.89 12.55
CA GLY A 44 -7.02 17.37 11.22
C GLY A 44 -8.41 17.85 10.77
N LEU A 45 -9.40 17.85 11.68
CA LEU A 45 -10.73 18.38 11.38
C LEU A 45 -10.70 19.88 11.04
N LEU A 46 -9.95 20.68 11.81
CA LEU A 46 -9.78 22.11 11.55
C LEU A 46 -9.08 22.36 10.22
N ALA A 47 -8.06 21.56 9.87
CA ALA A 47 -7.35 21.65 8.59
C ALA A 47 -8.21 21.23 7.38
N ASN A 48 -9.24 20.40 7.59
CA ASN A 48 -10.18 19.97 6.54
C ASN A 48 -11.41 20.88 6.38
N TYR A 49 -11.64 21.82 7.30
CA TYR A 49 -12.75 22.74 7.18
C TYR A 49 -12.62 23.60 5.92
N ASN A 50 -13.57 23.43 4.98
CA ASN A 50 -13.62 24.15 3.71
C ASN A 50 -12.29 24.18 2.94
N LYS A 51 -11.51 23.10 3.07
CA LYS A 51 -10.14 22.96 2.55
C LYS A 51 -10.01 23.21 1.06
N PHE A 52 -11.08 22.98 0.29
CA PHE A 52 -11.10 23.10 -1.17
C PHE A 52 -11.90 24.32 -1.65
N GLU A 53 -12.30 25.19 -0.73
CA GLU A 53 -13.17 26.33 -0.97
C GLU A 53 -12.42 27.63 -0.70
N PHE A 54 -11.51 27.66 0.27
CA PHE A 54 -10.60 28.78 0.55
C PHE A 54 -9.30 28.32 1.20
N GLN A 55 -8.35 29.26 1.35
CA GLN A 55 -7.08 29.00 2.03
C GLN A 55 -7.28 28.82 3.53
N ASN A 56 -7.16 27.57 4.00
CA ASN A 56 -7.32 27.25 5.41
C ASN A 56 -6.04 27.61 6.21
N PRO A 57 -6.12 28.41 7.29
CA PRO A 57 -4.95 28.84 8.07
C PRO A 57 -4.25 27.68 8.78
N TYR A 58 -4.98 26.65 9.22
CA TYR A 58 -4.39 25.47 9.85
C TYR A 58 -3.54 24.68 8.86
N ARG A 59 -3.86 24.68 7.56
CA ARG A 59 -3.02 24.05 6.54
C ARG A 59 -1.65 24.73 6.45
N LEU A 60 -1.60 26.06 6.50
CA LEU A 60 -0.34 26.82 6.53
C LEU A 60 0.45 26.51 7.80
N ARG A 61 -0.24 26.41 8.95
CA ARG A 61 0.39 26.01 10.21
C ARG A 61 1.00 24.61 10.16
N LEU A 62 0.35 23.66 9.49
CA LEU A 62 0.91 22.32 9.28
C LEU A 62 2.21 22.37 8.47
N ASP A 63 2.23 23.15 7.38
CA ASP A 63 3.39 23.32 6.49
C ASP A 63 4.59 23.96 7.23
N ASP A 64 4.35 25.05 7.96
CA ASP A 64 5.40 25.82 8.67
C ASP A 64 5.82 25.22 10.03
N PHE A 65 5.27 24.06 10.44
CA PHE A 65 5.53 23.51 11.76
C PHE A 65 6.90 22.83 11.87
N VAL A 66 7.72 23.26 12.84
CA VAL A 66 9.10 22.77 13.02
C VAL A 66 9.42 22.27 14.43
N ASN A 67 8.44 22.15 15.32
CA ASN A 67 8.68 21.67 16.69
C ASN A 67 8.86 20.14 16.71
N GLU A 68 10.11 19.70 16.67
CA GLU A 68 10.48 18.28 16.63
C GLU A 68 9.94 17.46 17.81
N LEU A 69 9.88 18.04 19.02
CA LEU A 69 9.38 17.32 20.21
C LEU A 69 7.89 17.00 20.07
N ALA A 70 7.10 17.98 19.63
CA ALA A 70 5.69 17.77 19.37
C ALA A 70 5.48 16.80 18.20
N ILE A 71 6.25 16.93 17.11
CA ILE A 71 6.21 15.99 15.97
C ILE A 71 6.48 14.55 16.43
N LYS A 72 7.53 14.32 17.23
CA LYS A 72 7.86 12.99 17.75
C LYS A 72 6.74 12.40 18.60
N LYS A 73 6.05 13.21 19.42
CA LYS A 73 4.87 12.77 20.19
C LYS A 73 3.67 12.43 19.31
N LEU A 74 3.40 13.23 18.27
CA LEU A 74 2.37 12.92 17.28
C LEU A 74 2.69 11.59 16.57
N VAL A 75 3.93 11.39 16.15
CA VAL A 75 4.40 10.15 15.54
C VAL A 75 4.24 8.95 16.49
N GLY A 76 4.62 9.10 17.76
CA GLY A 76 4.38 8.09 18.80
C GLY A 76 2.88 7.75 18.96
N CYS A 77 2.02 8.77 18.97
CA CYS A 77 0.56 8.61 19.05
C CYS A 77 0.02 7.82 17.85
N ILE A 78 0.52 8.10 16.64
CA ILE A 78 0.18 7.36 15.42
C ILE A 78 0.58 5.90 15.55
N GLY A 79 1.79 5.63 16.00
CA GLY A 79 2.28 4.26 16.23
C GLY A 79 1.40 3.47 17.19
N GLN A 80 1.15 4.01 18.38
CA GLN A 80 0.34 3.37 19.41
C GLN A 80 -1.12 3.15 18.96
N THR A 81 -1.72 4.15 18.32
CA THR A 81 -3.11 4.04 17.84
C THR A 81 -3.22 3.03 16.70
N CYS A 82 -2.26 3.00 15.76
CA CYS A 82 -2.26 2.00 14.70
C CYS A 82 -2.08 0.58 15.25
N LEU A 83 -1.22 0.42 16.27
CA LEU A 83 -1.03 -0.85 16.95
C LEU A 83 -2.33 -1.32 17.63
N LEU A 84 -3.02 -0.43 18.35
CA LEU A 84 -4.30 -0.70 18.99
C LEU A 84 -5.37 -1.09 17.96
N ALA A 85 -5.53 -0.29 16.90
CA ALA A 85 -6.49 -0.55 15.83
C ALA A 85 -6.23 -1.90 15.14
N ARG A 86 -4.96 -2.24 14.90
CA ARG A 86 -4.55 -3.54 14.36
C ARG A 86 -4.88 -4.68 15.33
N SER A 87 -4.64 -4.49 16.63
CA SER A 87 -4.96 -5.50 17.66
C SER A 87 -6.44 -5.88 17.64
N ARG A 88 -7.36 -4.96 17.30
CA ARG A 88 -8.79 -5.26 17.13
C ARG A 88 -9.07 -6.28 16.03
N TYR A 89 -8.29 -6.27 14.95
CA TYR A 89 -8.43 -7.29 13.91
C TYR A 89 -7.91 -8.64 14.40
N THR A 90 -6.77 -8.68 15.08
CA THR A 90 -6.18 -9.93 15.59
C THR A 90 -6.98 -10.53 16.74
N GLU A 91 -7.67 -9.71 17.54
CA GLU A 91 -8.66 -10.16 18.54
C GLU A 91 -9.82 -10.96 17.92
N ILE A 92 -10.21 -10.66 16.68
CA ILE A 92 -11.26 -11.40 15.97
C ILE A 92 -10.69 -12.69 15.38
N GLN A 93 -9.50 -12.62 14.78
CA GLN A 93 -8.85 -13.77 14.16
C GLN A 93 -7.32 -13.62 14.27
N GLU A 94 -6.69 -14.49 15.07
CA GLU A 94 -5.23 -14.56 15.14
C GLU A 94 -4.69 -15.12 13.82
N ASP A 95 -3.68 -14.46 13.26
CA ASP A 95 -3.16 -14.75 11.92
C ASP A 95 -1.66 -15.12 11.92
N LEU A 96 -1.10 -15.43 13.09
CA LEU A 96 0.18 -16.14 13.20
C LEU A 96 -0.04 -17.66 13.16
N PRO A 97 0.85 -18.44 12.52
CA PRO A 97 0.77 -19.90 12.52
C PRO A 97 0.76 -20.50 13.94
N GLU A 98 0.02 -21.59 14.15
CA GLU A 98 -0.26 -22.21 15.48
C GLU A 98 0.97 -22.71 16.27
N GLY A 99 2.18 -22.66 15.72
CA GLY A 99 3.42 -23.01 16.42
C GLY A 99 4.18 -21.85 17.07
N TRP A 100 3.61 -20.63 17.06
CA TRP A 100 4.37 -19.39 17.34
C TRP A 100 3.88 -18.57 18.54
N SER A 101 2.85 -19.01 19.25
CA SER A 101 2.67 -18.57 20.65
C SER A 101 3.58 -19.43 21.52
N LEU A 102 4.33 -18.83 22.45
CA LEU A 102 5.17 -19.57 23.42
C LEU A 102 4.36 -20.69 24.12
N GLY A 103 3.05 -20.50 24.30
CA GLY A 103 2.13 -21.52 24.80
C GLY A 103 1.81 -22.64 23.80
N GLY A 104 1.72 -22.37 22.49
CA GLY A 104 1.43 -23.37 21.45
C GLY A 104 2.55 -24.39 21.27
N THR A 105 3.81 -23.94 21.27
CA THR A 105 4.98 -24.85 21.19
C THR A 105 5.13 -25.70 22.45
N LEU A 106 4.88 -25.12 23.64
CA LEU A 106 4.93 -25.85 24.91
C LEU A 106 3.77 -26.85 25.06
N ALA A 107 2.57 -26.50 24.57
CA ALA A 107 1.43 -27.40 24.53
C ALA A 107 1.66 -28.58 23.56
N TYR A 108 2.25 -28.31 22.38
CA TYR A 108 2.58 -29.35 21.40
C TYR A 108 3.65 -30.34 21.90
N ILE A 109 4.58 -29.89 22.75
CA ILE A 109 5.63 -30.71 23.36
C ILE A 109 5.17 -31.37 24.69
N GLY A 110 3.90 -31.22 25.09
CA GLY A 110 3.36 -31.86 26.31
C GLY A 110 3.82 -31.19 27.62
N LEU A 111 4.43 -30.01 27.54
CA LEU A 111 4.86 -29.17 28.67
C LEU A 111 3.84 -28.05 28.99
N GLY A 112 2.57 -28.28 28.64
CA GLY A 112 1.48 -27.29 28.80
C GLY A 112 1.26 -26.80 30.24
N ALA A 113 1.75 -27.53 31.25
CA ALA A 113 1.70 -27.11 32.65
C ALA A 113 2.68 -25.99 33.02
N LEU A 114 3.73 -25.76 32.20
CA LEU A 114 4.71 -24.68 32.39
C LEU A 114 4.37 -23.43 31.56
N ALA A 115 3.44 -23.55 30.61
CA ALA A 115 2.87 -22.41 29.91
C ALA A 115 1.90 -21.72 30.88
N GLY A 116 2.37 -20.69 31.57
CA GLY A 116 1.53 -19.85 32.42
C GLY A 116 0.22 -19.48 31.73
N SER A 117 -0.87 -19.54 32.50
CA SER A 117 -2.29 -19.36 32.15
C SER A 117 -2.59 -19.08 30.68
N PRO A 118 -3.38 -19.91 29.98
CA PRO A 118 -3.71 -19.68 28.59
C PRO A 118 -4.36 -18.29 28.48
N ARG A 119 -3.68 -17.33 27.85
CA ARG A 119 -4.35 -16.13 27.36
C ARG A 119 -5.50 -16.65 26.51
N SER A 120 -6.71 -16.32 26.95
CA SER A 120 -8.00 -16.76 26.46
C SER A 120 -7.89 -17.37 25.07
N SER A 121 -8.17 -18.68 24.97
CA SER A 121 -8.56 -19.29 23.70
C SER A 121 -9.39 -18.27 22.93
N THR A 122 -8.89 -17.79 21.80
CA THR A 122 -9.70 -17.01 20.86
C THR A 122 -10.93 -17.87 20.65
N SER A 123 -12.06 -17.47 21.24
CA SER A 123 -13.33 -18.19 21.09
C SER A 123 -13.45 -18.47 19.60
N ILE A 124 -13.68 -19.73 19.23
CA ILE A 124 -13.92 -20.11 17.83
C ILE A 124 -15.23 -19.41 17.44
N LEU A 125 -15.11 -18.15 17.04
CA LEU A 125 -16.22 -17.32 16.60
C LEU A 125 -16.80 -18.02 15.38
N SER A 126 -18.12 -18.11 15.31
CA SER A 126 -18.74 -18.60 14.10
C SER A 126 -18.34 -17.68 12.92
N PRO A 127 -18.23 -18.20 11.68
CA PRO A 127 -17.87 -17.40 10.52
C PRO A 127 -18.78 -16.17 10.32
N GLU A 128 -20.05 -16.26 10.72
CA GLU A 128 -21.02 -15.16 10.64
C GLU A 128 -20.76 -14.09 11.71
N GLU A 129 -20.46 -14.48 12.95
CA GLU A 129 -20.09 -13.53 14.01
C GLU A 129 -18.77 -12.83 13.70
N ALA A 130 -17.77 -13.55 13.21
CA ALA A 130 -16.51 -12.97 12.76
C ALA A 130 -16.75 -11.95 11.65
N LYS A 131 -17.59 -12.28 10.65
CA LYS A 131 -17.98 -11.36 9.58
C LYS A 131 -18.66 -10.10 10.12
N LYS A 132 -19.55 -10.22 11.11
CA LYS A 132 -20.22 -9.08 11.75
C LYS A 132 -19.23 -8.20 12.53
N ARG A 133 -18.29 -8.81 13.26
CA ARG A 133 -17.25 -8.07 13.99
C ARG A 133 -16.28 -7.36 13.04
N PHE A 134 -15.83 -8.01 11.97
CA PHE A 134 -15.00 -7.36 10.96
C PHE A 134 -15.72 -6.21 10.25
N ALA A 135 -17.04 -6.32 10.02
CA ALA A 135 -17.81 -5.23 9.43
C ALA A 135 -17.90 -3.98 10.33
N SER A 136 -17.73 -4.14 11.64
CA SER A 136 -17.65 -3.03 12.60
C SER A 136 -16.26 -2.38 12.70
N LEU A 137 -15.24 -2.96 12.06
CA LEU A 137 -13.89 -2.42 12.02
C LEU A 137 -13.63 -1.55 10.77
N PRO A 138 -12.68 -0.61 10.81
CA PRO A 138 -11.90 -0.19 12.00
C PRO A 138 -12.78 0.49 13.07
N ARG A 139 -12.30 0.80 14.27
CA ARG A 139 -13.10 1.57 15.24
C ARG A 139 -12.86 3.08 15.09
N SER A 140 -13.42 3.88 15.99
CA SER A 140 -13.41 5.34 15.98
C SER A 140 -11.99 5.93 15.99
N GLU A 141 -10.99 5.20 16.52
CA GLU A 141 -9.60 5.64 16.54
C GLU A 141 -8.95 5.79 15.16
N ALA A 142 -9.55 5.21 14.12
CA ALA A 142 -9.08 5.37 12.74
C ALA A 142 -9.22 6.81 12.21
N THR A 143 -9.99 7.69 12.88
CA THR A 143 -10.10 9.12 12.54
C THR A 143 -8.74 9.80 12.43
N LEU A 144 -7.78 9.34 13.24
CA LEU A 144 -6.39 9.76 13.24
C LEU A 144 -5.74 9.73 11.85
N LEU A 145 -6.12 8.77 11.01
CA LEU A 145 -5.52 8.56 9.68
C LEU A 145 -5.72 9.77 8.76
N LEU A 146 -6.78 10.56 8.95
CA LEU A 146 -6.98 11.80 8.21
C LEU A 146 -5.94 12.85 8.60
N SER A 147 -5.76 13.07 9.90
CA SER A 147 -4.75 13.99 10.43
C SER A 147 -3.34 13.56 10.00
N THR A 148 -3.04 12.26 10.03
CA THR A 148 -1.76 11.71 9.54
C THR A 148 -1.54 12.02 8.06
N TYR A 149 -2.56 11.82 7.22
CA TYR A 149 -2.50 12.14 5.80
C TYR A 149 -2.27 13.66 5.58
N ASP A 150 -3.01 14.52 6.27
CA ASP A 150 -2.88 15.97 6.09
C ASP A 150 -1.50 16.48 6.51
N PHE A 151 -0.98 15.98 7.62
CA PHE A 151 0.35 16.35 8.11
C PHE A 151 1.44 15.82 7.17
N ALA A 152 1.31 14.59 6.67
CA ALA A 152 2.24 14.03 5.69
C ALA A 152 2.25 14.80 4.36
N ASN A 153 1.07 15.23 3.91
CA ASN A 153 0.93 16.00 2.68
C ASN A 153 1.51 17.43 2.80
N ALA A 154 1.48 18.01 4.01
CA ALA A 154 1.96 19.37 4.25
C ALA A 154 3.43 19.42 4.67
N ASN A 155 3.91 18.51 5.53
CA ASN A 155 5.13 18.74 6.31
C ASN A 155 6.19 17.64 6.10
N LYS A 156 7.31 18.02 5.48
CA LYS A 156 8.43 17.10 5.20
C LYS A 156 9.18 16.66 6.46
N MET A 157 9.29 17.51 7.48
CA MET A 157 9.96 17.18 8.74
C MET A 157 9.18 16.11 9.50
N PHE A 158 7.84 16.20 9.48
CA PHE A 158 6.96 15.15 9.98
C PHE A 158 7.15 13.85 9.20
N CYS A 159 7.14 13.88 7.87
CA CYS A 159 7.36 12.68 7.05
C CYS A 159 8.70 12.01 7.37
N PHE A 160 9.76 12.79 7.51
CA PHE A 160 11.07 12.29 7.91
C PHE A 160 11.01 11.66 9.31
N SER A 161 10.53 12.39 10.31
CA SER A 161 10.39 11.88 11.68
C SER A 161 9.49 10.64 11.76
N PHE A 162 8.46 10.54 10.92
CA PHE A 162 7.53 9.42 10.90
C PHE A 162 8.22 8.15 10.42
N VAL A 163 9.01 8.25 9.34
CA VAL A 163 9.74 7.12 8.75
C VAL A 163 10.96 6.72 9.59
N THR A 164 11.59 7.64 10.32
CA THR A 164 12.82 7.37 11.09
C THR A 164 12.59 7.10 12.58
N ALA A 165 11.38 7.29 13.10
CA ALA A 165 11.10 7.07 14.51
C ALA A 165 11.39 5.61 14.92
N SER A 166 12.20 5.46 15.96
CA SER A 166 12.57 4.14 16.51
C SER A 166 11.71 3.79 17.72
N SER A 167 11.62 2.49 18.05
CA SER A 167 10.90 2.01 19.23
C SER A 167 11.47 2.55 20.56
N SER A 168 12.76 2.93 20.57
CA SER A 168 13.46 3.51 21.72
C SER A 168 13.14 4.98 22.00
N ASP A 169 12.57 5.71 21.02
CA ASP A 169 12.29 7.14 21.17
C ASP A 169 10.99 7.40 21.96
N THR A 170 10.12 6.41 22.03
CA THR A 170 8.97 6.37 22.93
C THR A 170 9.42 5.88 24.30
N LYS A 171 9.44 6.78 25.30
CA LYS A 171 9.71 6.46 26.72
C LYS A 171 8.59 5.62 27.37
N SER A 172 8.15 4.55 26.72
CA SER A 172 7.28 3.54 27.30
C SER A 172 8.14 2.35 27.73
N GLU A 173 8.07 1.97 29.01
CA GLU A 173 8.84 0.85 29.61
C GLU A 173 8.50 -0.53 29.02
N ASP A 174 7.51 -0.61 28.11
CA ASP A 174 7.18 -1.81 27.37
C ASP A 174 8.18 -2.05 26.22
N ASN A 175 9.11 -2.98 26.46
CA ASN A 175 10.09 -3.56 25.53
C ASN A 175 9.50 -4.19 24.23
N ASN A 176 8.22 -3.97 23.91
CA ASN A 176 7.50 -4.65 22.83
C ASN A 176 6.79 -3.69 21.86
N THR A 177 7.08 -2.39 21.91
CA THR A 177 6.42 -1.40 21.04
C THR A 177 7.11 -1.34 19.69
N ALA A 178 6.42 -1.77 18.61
CA ALA A 178 6.93 -1.67 17.25
C ALA A 178 7.09 -0.20 16.82
N PRO A 179 8.08 0.14 15.97
CA PRO A 179 8.24 1.50 15.45
C PRO A 179 6.94 2.06 14.86
N PRO A 180 6.66 3.37 14.99
CA PRO A 180 5.38 3.94 14.57
C PRO A 180 5.00 3.65 13.13
N PHE A 181 5.94 3.79 12.20
CA PHE A 181 5.70 3.50 10.79
C PHE A 181 5.50 2.01 10.52
N SER A 182 6.15 1.11 11.28
CA SER A 182 5.87 -0.34 11.21
C SER A 182 4.42 -0.65 11.63
N SER A 183 3.96 -0.05 12.72
CA SER A 183 2.56 -0.18 13.18
C SER A 183 1.56 0.38 12.15
N TYR A 184 1.92 1.47 11.49
CA TYR A 184 1.14 2.06 10.40
C TYR A 184 1.04 1.15 9.18
N LEU A 185 2.16 0.61 8.69
CA LEU A 185 2.19 -0.37 7.59
C LEU A 185 1.43 -1.64 7.95
N SER A 186 1.57 -2.10 9.20
CA SER A 186 0.83 -3.22 9.73
C SER A 186 -0.67 -2.96 9.62
N LEU A 187 -1.20 -1.89 10.23
CA LEU A 187 -2.62 -1.54 10.13
C LEU A 187 -3.08 -1.39 8.67
N THR A 188 -2.27 -0.79 7.81
CA THR A 188 -2.57 -0.62 6.38
C THR A 188 -2.83 -1.96 5.69
N SER A 189 -2.06 -3.00 6.00
CA SER A 189 -2.30 -4.36 5.47
C SER A 189 -3.65 -4.96 5.91
N TYR A 190 -4.05 -4.77 7.18
CA TYR A 190 -5.36 -5.24 7.67
C TYR A 190 -6.50 -4.45 7.02
N LEU A 191 -6.37 -3.12 6.91
CA LEU A 191 -7.34 -2.28 6.22
C LEU A 191 -7.48 -2.66 4.74
N LEU A 192 -6.39 -2.99 4.06
CA LEU A 192 -6.43 -3.46 2.67
C LEU A 192 -7.16 -4.80 2.53
N GLN A 193 -6.86 -5.78 3.38
CA GLN A 193 -7.51 -7.09 3.30
C GLN A 193 -9.02 -7.01 3.57
N HIS A 194 -9.46 -6.06 4.39
CA HIS A 194 -10.86 -5.83 4.76
C HIS A 194 -11.53 -4.62 4.10
N ALA A 195 -10.88 -3.92 3.17
CA ALA A 195 -11.39 -2.70 2.54
C ALA A 195 -12.80 -2.90 1.93
N HIS A 196 -13.03 -4.08 1.37
CA HIS A 196 -14.28 -4.46 0.73
C HIS A 196 -15.46 -4.71 1.69
N ARG A 197 -15.24 -4.70 3.02
CA ARG A 197 -16.26 -5.04 4.02
C ARG A 197 -17.23 -3.89 4.26
N SER A 198 -16.76 -2.66 4.19
CA SER A 198 -17.60 -1.47 4.36
C SER A 198 -17.00 -0.30 3.57
N THR A 199 -17.86 0.62 3.13
CA THR A 199 -17.39 1.88 2.53
C THR A 199 -16.45 2.61 3.47
N ARG A 200 -16.75 2.59 4.76
CA ARG A 200 -15.93 3.18 5.82
C ARG A 200 -14.52 2.59 5.86
N ALA A 201 -14.37 1.26 5.87
CA ALA A 201 -13.07 0.61 5.82
C ALA A 201 -12.29 1.01 4.56
N ALA A 202 -12.93 0.99 3.39
CA ALA A 202 -12.31 1.44 2.15
C ALA A 202 -11.77 2.88 2.25
N HIS A 203 -12.56 3.84 2.75
CA HIS A 203 -12.12 5.23 2.84
C HIS A 203 -10.89 5.41 3.76
N TYR A 204 -10.79 4.65 4.86
CA TYR A 204 -9.57 4.64 5.68
C TYR A 204 -8.39 3.98 4.99
N THR A 205 -8.61 2.92 4.22
CA THR A 205 -7.58 2.30 3.38
C THR A 205 -7.01 3.29 2.37
N TYR A 206 -7.85 4.09 1.73
CA TYR A 206 -7.37 5.13 0.81
C TYR A 206 -6.53 6.19 1.52
N LEU A 207 -6.95 6.69 2.69
CA LEU A 207 -6.13 7.62 3.47
C LEU A 207 -4.76 7.01 3.74
N THR A 208 -4.70 5.71 4.07
CA THR A 208 -3.41 5.06 4.30
C THR A 208 -2.53 5.02 3.06
N LEU A 209 -3.11 4.71 1.89
CA LEU A 209 -2.41 4.65 0.61
C LEU A 209 -1.99 6.03 0.10
N PHE A 210 -2.77 7.08 0.31
CA PHE A 210 -2.38 8.45 -0.05
C PHE A 210 -1.13 8.88 0.72
N THR A 211 -1.08 8.62 2.02
CA THR A 211 0.12 8.87 2.81
C THR A 211 1.31 8.06 2.29
N LEU A 212 1.14 6.76 1.98
CA LEU A 212 2.23 5.96 1.43
C LEU A 212 2.71 6.50 0.08
N GLN A 213 1.79 6.93 -0.79
CA GLN A 213 2.12 7.57 -2.05
C GLN A 213 2.98 8.82 -1.83
N ILE A 214 2.55 9.74 -0.96
CA ILE A 214 3.31 10.96 -0.65
C ILE A 214 4.73 10.61 -0.17
N LEU A 215 4.88 9.61 0.71
CA LEU A 215 6.17 9.22 1.27
C LEU A 215 7.12 8.61 0.23
N VAL A 216 6.62 7.78 -0.70
CA VAL A 216 7.47 7.13 -1.72
C VAL A 216 7.79 8.06 -2.90
N GLU A 217 7.06 9.16 -3.08
CA GLU A 217 7.36 10.16 -4.12
C GLU A 217 8.57 11.04 -3.78
N ASP A 218 8.82 11.30 -2.49
CA ASP A 218 9.98 12.07 -2.04
C ASP A 218 11.26 11.23 -2.14
N GLN A 219 12.23 11.71 -2.92
CA GLN A 219 13.45 10.97 -3.22
C GLN A 219 14.36 10.78 -1.99
N ALA A 220 14.35 11.72 -1.04
CA ALA A 220 15.13 11.60 0.18
C ALA A 220 14.50 10.58 1.14
N LEU A 221 13.18 10.57 1.25
CA LEU A 221 12.45 9.56 2.03
C LEU A 221 12.56 8.18 1.37
N ALA A 222 12.41 8.06 0.06
CA ALA A 222 12.61 6.81 -0.66
C ALA A 222 14.01 6.23 -0.43
N LYS A 223 15.05 7.08 -0.43
CA LYS A 223 16.42 6.67 -0.06
C LYS A 223 16.48 6.15 1.38
N ARG A 224 15.83 6.84 2.32
CA ARG A 224 15.78 6.41 3.73
C ARG A 224 15.05 5.07 3.89
N LEU A 225 13.93 4.88 3.20
CA LEU A 225 13.12 3.65 3.21
C LEU A 225 13.86 2.43 2.64
N CYS A 226 14.84 2.65 1.77
CA CYS A 226 15.71 1.60 1.22
C CYS A 226 16.99 1.37 2.05
N SER A 227 17.28 2.23 3.04
CA SER A 227 18.50 2.14 3.86
C SER A 227 18.41 1.00 4.87
N GLU A 228 19.56 0.38 5.19
CA GLU A 228 19.67 -0.61 6.26
C GLU A 228 19.25 -0.06 7.62
N GLU A 229 19.40 1.25 7.86
CA GLU A 229 18.94 1.89 9.09
C GLU A 229 17.40 1.89 9.24
N SER A 230 16.67 1.59 8.17
CA SER A 230 15.21 1.44 8.20
C SER A 230 14.76 0.02 8.53
N GLN A 231 15.69 -0.93 8.73
CA GLN A 231 15.33 -2.32 8.94
C GLN A 231 14.46 -2.50 10.17
N THR A 232 13.26 -3.02 9.96
CA THR A 232 12.35 -3.34 11.05
C THR A 232 11.46 -4.51 10.67
N ARG A 233 10.81 -5.09 11.67
CA ARG A 233 9.81 -6.13 11.46
C ARG A 233 8.44 -5.49 11.32
N VAL A 234 7.74 -5.82 10.25
CA VAL A 234 6.35 -5.41 10.02
C VAL A 234 5.46 -6.65 10.03
N ARG A 235 4.46 -6.68 10.91
CA ARG A 235 3.44 -7.74 10.90
C ARG A 235 2.40 -7.43 9.84
N LEU A 236 2.34 -8.24 8.79
CA LEU A 236 1.31 -8.11 7.76
C LEU A 236 0.09 -8.97 8.09
N CYS A 237 -1.07 -8.54 7.61
CA CYS A 237 -2.31 -9.28 7.74
C CYS A 237 -2.23 -10.62 7.00
N ARG A 238 -2.64 -11.70 7.66
CA ARG A 238 -2.65 -13.06 7.11
C ARG A 238 -3.97 -13.77 7.45
N GLN A 239 -5.07 -13.01 7.51
CA GLN A 239 -6.38 -13.56 7.92
C GLN A 239 -7.09 -14.31 6.78
N ARG A 240 -6.63 -14.15 5.54
CA ARG A 240 -7.19 -14.83 4.36
C ARG A 240 -6.08 -15.20 3.38
N GLN A 241 -6.28 -16.31 2.66
CA GLN A 241 -5.42 -16.74 1.55
C GLN A 241 -5.69 -15.88 0.29
N PRO A 242 -4.71 -15.74 -0.62
CA PRO A 242 -3.37 -16.34 -0.59
C PRO A 242 -2.39 -15.56 0.29
N PHE A 243 -1.50 -16.28 0.99
CA PHE A 243 -0.50 -15.63 1.85
C PHE A 243 0.79 -15.33 1.10
N LEU A 244 1.37 -14.15 1.35
CA LEU A 244 2.77 -13.89 1.01
C LEU A 244 3.72 -14.76 1.85
N PRO A 245 4.99 -14.96 1.42
CA PRO A 245 6.01 -15.61 2.23
C PRO A 245 6.09 -15.02 3.64
N LEU A 246 6.19 -15.89 4.65
CA LEU A 246 6.33 -15.44 6.02
C LEU A 246 7.75 -14.93 6.24
N VAL A 247 7.91 -13.61 6.40
CA VAL A 247 9.22 -13.03 6.70
C VAL A 247 9.35 -12.78 8.21
N GLN A 248 10.34 -13.45 8.80
CA GLN A 248 10.63 -13.39 10.23
C GLN A 248 11.76 -12.42 10.57
N THR A 249 12.61 -12.10 9.59
CA THR A 249 13.73 -11.17 9.73
C THR A 249 13.29 -9.73 9.54
N SER A 250 14.05 -8.81 10.12
CA SER A 250 13.92 -7.39 9.81
C SER A 250 14.27 -7.15 8.35
N ARG A 251 13.48 -6.30 7.68
CA ARG A 251 13.73 -5.86 6.30
C ARG A 251 13.57 -4.35 6.22
N VAL A 252 14.18 -3.77 5.20
CA VAL A 252 14.02 -2.34 4.91
C VAL A 252 12.54 -2.01 4.69
N LEU A 253 12.12 -0.81 5.11
CA LEU A 253 10.72 -0.41 5.07
C LEU A 253 10.14 -0.43 3.65
N MET A 254 10.96 -0.14 2.62
CA MET A 254 10.52 -0.20 1.22
C MET A 254 10.00 -1.61 0.84
N ALA A 255 10.64 -2.67 1.32
CA ALA A 255 10.21 -4.04 1.08
C ALA A 255 8.87 -4.35 1.77
N ALA A 256 8.61 -3.76 2.94
CA ALA A 256 7.32 -3.88 3.61
C ALA A 256 6.21 -3.11 2.88
N ILE A 257 6.50 -1.94 2.29
CA ILE A 257 5.53 -1.20 1.47
C ILE A 257 5.17 -1.99 0.20
N LEU A 258 6.15 -2.64 -0.44
CA LEU A 258 5.89 -3.58 -1.55
C LEU A 258 4.92 -4.67 -1.11
N ASP A 259 5.18 -5.33 0.02
CA ASP A 259 4.30 -6.38 0.53
C ASP A 259 2.88 -5.90 0.81
N VAL A 260 2.73 -4.72 1.43
CA VAL A 260 1.41 -4.12 1.70
C VAL A 260 0.63 -3.94 0.39
N CYS A 261 1.26 -3.42 -0.67
CA CYS A 261 0.60 -3.21 -1.95
C CYS A 261 0.30 -4.53 -2.67
N VAL A 262 1.24 -5.48 -2.68
CA VAL A 262 1.08 -6.79 -3.31
C VAL A 262 -0.02 -7.60 -2.62
N ASP A 263 -0.03 -7.60 -1.28
CA ASP A 263 -1.08 -8.24 -0.50
C ASP A 263 -2.45 -7.62 -0.79
N GLY A 264 -2.53 -6.29 -0.88
CA GLY A 264 -3.74 -5.57 -1.25
C GLY A 264 -4.28 -5.94 -2.64
N VAL A 265 -3.39 -6.06 -3.64
CA VAL A 265 -3.74 -6.50 -5.01
C VAL A 265 -4.34 -7.90 -5.00
N ASN A 266 -3.78 -8.82 -4.21
CA ASN A 266 -4.21 -10.22 -4.11
C ASN A 266 -5.56 -10.40 -3.40
N HIS A 267 -5.91 -9.48 -2.50
CA HIS A 267 -7.04 -9.65 -1.59
C HIS A 267 -8.33 -8.91 -1.98
N ASN A 268 -8.31 -8.07 -3.02
CA ASN A 268 -9.47 -7.26 -3.39
C ASN A 268 -10.07 -7.60 -4.77
N LEU A 269 -9.74 -8.78 -5.30
CA LEU A 269 -10.21 -9.26 -6.61
C LEU A 269 -11.70 -9.62 -6.57
N LYS A 270 -12.55 -8.72 -7.07
CA LYS A 270 -14.00 -8.87 -7.16
C LYS A 270 -14.52 -8.38 -8.50
N ARG A 271 -15.60 -8.96 -9.01
CA ARG A 271 -16.23 -8.55 -10.29
C ARG A 271 -16.58 -7.06 -10.31
N ARG A 272 -17.12 -6.54 -9.20
CA ARG A 272 -17.22 -5.10 -8.95
C ARG A 272 -15.96 -4.62 -8.25
N LEU A 273 -14.94 -4.35 -9.04
CA LEU A 273 -13.64 -3.91 -8.56
C LEU A 273 -13.69 -2.46 -8.08
N ASP A 274 -12.97 -2.18 -7.00
CA ASP A 274 -12.68 -0.80 -6.62
C ASP A 274 -11.49 -0.29 -7.45
N VAL A 275 -11.76 0.20 -8.65
CA VAL A 275 -10.74 0.55 -9.64
C VAL A 275 -9.77 1.62 -9.11
N GLU A 276 -10.27 2.62 -8.38
CA GLU A 276 -9.43 3.69 -7.85
C GLU A 276 -8.46 3.18 -6.78
N LEU A 277 -8.87 2.20 -5.95
CA LEU A 277 -7.99 1.55 -4.99
C LEU A 277 -6.82 0.84 -5.68
N TYR A 278 -7.10 0.15 -6.79
CA TYR A 278 -6.07 -0.51 -7.60
C TYR A 278 -5.13 0.48 -8.29
N ILE A 279 -5.65 1.61 -8.80
CA ILE A 279 -4.82 2.70 -9.33
C ILE A 279 -3.83 3.19 -8.27
N LEU A 280 -4.26 3.38 -7.03
CA LEU A 280 -3.38 3.81 -5.94
C LEU A 280 -2.31 2.76 -5.61
N MET A 281 -2.69 1.50 -5.42
CA MET A 281 -1.72 0.43 -5.11
C MET A 281 -0.68 0.26 -6.24
N LEU A 282 -1.13 0.20 -7.49
CA LEU A 282 -0.24 0.10 -8.65
C LEU A 282 0.61 1.36 -8.82
N GLY A 283 0.06 2.53 -8.52
CA GLY A 283 0.78 3.80 -8.55
C GLY A 283 1.90 3.88 -7.50
N VAL A 284 1.69 3.34 -6.30
CA VAL A 284 2.74 3.20 -5.28
C VAL A 284 3.81 2.23 -5.77
N LEU A 285 3.43 1.06 -6.28
CA LEU A 285 4.37 0.10 -6.86
C LEU A 285 5.21 0.71 -7.99
N LEU A 286 4.58 1.46 -8.91
CA LEU A 286 5.26 2.13 -10.02
C LEU A 286 6.32 3.12 -9.53
N ARG A 287 6.01 3.92 -8.50
CA ARG A 287 6.97 4.86 -7.90
C ARG A 287 8.15 4.15 -7.28
N ILE A 288 7.89 3.05 -6.57
CA ILE A 288 8.95 2.22 -5.95
C ILE A 288 9.86 1.64 -7.04
N ILE A 289 9.30 0.97 -8.05
CA ILE A 289 10.11 0.39 -9.15
C ILE A 289 10.87 1.49 -9.90
N SER A 290 10.25 2.64 -10.17
CA SER A 290 10.91 3.78 -10.82
C SER A 290 12.09 4.29 -9.99
N TYR A 291 11.91 4.42 -8.67
CA TYR A 291 12.97 4.83 -7.76
C TYR A 291 14.12 3.83 -7.78
N LEU A 292 13.83 2.55 -7.54
CA LEU A 292 14.85 1.49 -7.49
C LEU A 292 15.62 1.38 -8.81
N GLY A 293 14.91 1.51 -9.94
CA GLY A 293 15.48 1.48 -11.27
C GLY A 293 16.50 2.62 -11.51
N ARG A 294 16.13 3.85 -11.11
CA ARG A 294 16.99 5.05 -11.23
C ARG A 294 18.16 5.06 -10.24
N SER A 295 17.90 4.67 -9.00
CA SER A 295 18.91 4.65 -7.93
C SER A 295 19.81 3.41 -7.98
N LYS A 296 19.49 2.44 -8.84
CA LYS A 296 20.15 1.13 -8.93
C LYS A 296 20.18 0.40 -7.57
N SER A 297 19.14 0.61 -6.77
CA SER A 297 19.04 0.03 -5.43
C SER A 297 18.49 -1.38 -5.52
N ARG A 298 19.30 -2.37 -5.13
CA ARG A 298 18.93 -3.78 -5.16
C ARG A 298 18.35 -4.22 -3.83
N LEU A 299 17.05 -4.52 -3.81
CA LEU A 299 16.37 -4.98 -2.60
C LEU A 299 16.38 -6.50 -2.51
N VAL A 300 16.74 -7.02 -1.32
CA VAL A 300 16.50 -8.41 -0.95
C VAL A 300 15.00 -8.58 -0.69
N TYR A 301 14.30 -9.08 -1.71
CA TYR A 301 12.85 -9.19 -1.73
C TYR A 301 12.42 -10.45 -2.49
N HIS A 302 11.22 -10.95 -2.20
CA HIS A 302 10.66 -12.11 -2.87
C HIS A 302 9.98 -11.70 -4.20
N TRP A 303 10.78 -11.20 -5.14
CA TRP A 303 10.35 -10.62 -6.42
C TRP A 303 9.39 -11.50 -7.22
N SER A 304 9.58 -12.82 -7.17
CA SER A 304 8.68 -13.80 -7.79
C SER A 304 7.19 -13.58 -7.45
N GLU A 305 6.86 -13.17 -6.21
CA GLU A 305 5.46 -12.93 -5.82
C GLU A 305 4.90 -11.64 -6.37
N LEU A 306 5.72 -10.60 -6.55
CA LEU A 306 5.29 -9.36 -7.20
C LEU A 306 4.86 -9.68 -8.64
N TRP A 307 5.70 -10.40 -9.38
CA TRP A 307 5.40 -10.81 -10.76
C TRP A 307 4.17 -11.71 -10.82
N ARG A 308 4.09 -12.71 -9.93
CA ARG A 308 2.93 -13.60 -9.82
C ARG A 308 1.64 -12.81 -9.59
N SER A 309 1.66 -11.82 -8.70
CA SER A 309 0.50 -11.02 -8.33
C SER A 309 0.05 -10.10 -9.48
N LEU A 310 0.98 -9.40 -10.13
CA LEU A 310 0.67 -8.52 -11.27
C LEU A 310 0.13 -9.31 -12.48
N LEU A 311 0.75 -10.44 -12.81
CA LEU A 311 0.30 -11.29 -13.93
C LEU A 311 -1.00 -12.04 -13.59
N SER A 312 -1.21 -12.44 -12.33
CA SER A 312 -2.51 -12.95 -11.86
C SER A 312 -3.59 -11.89 -11.99
N PHE A 313 -3.26 -10.62 -11.73
CA PHE A 313 -4.20 -9.54 -11.91
C PHE A 313 -4.57 -9.33 -13.39
N ILE A 314 -3.61 -9.40 -14.33
CA ILE A 314 -3.93 -9.43 -15.77
C ILE A 314 -4.89 -10.59 -16.11
N ARG A 315 -4.64 -11.80 -15.60
CA ARG A 315 -5.52 -12.97 -15.81
C ARG A 315 -6.93 -12.71 -15.30
N PHE A 316 -7.06 -12.13 -14.10
CA PHE A 316 -8.35 -11.74 -13.53
C PHE A 316 -9.08 -10.73 -14.41
N LEU A 317 -8.41 -9.65 -14.82
CA LEU A 317 -8.98 -8.62 -15.69
C LEU A 317 -9.40 -9.18 -17.05
N ASN A 318 -8.65 -10.13 -17.61
CA ASN A 318 -8.99 -10.81 -18.86
C ASN A 318 -10.16 -11.80 -18.72
N THR A 319 -10.35 -12.37 -17.53
CA THR A 319 -11.46 -13.30 -17.25
C THR A 319 -12.79 -12.55 -17.09
N TYR A 320 -12.77 -11.36 -16.48
CA TYR A 320 -13.97 -10.59 -16.13
C TYR A 320 -14.12 -9.30 -16.94
N VAL A 321 -13.70 -9.31 -18.22
CA VAL A 321 -13.67 -8.11 -19.09
C VAL A 321 -15.01 -7.38 -19.13
N SER A 322 -16.12 -8.12 -19.25
CA SER A 322 -17.48 -7.54 -19.31
C SER A 322 -17.85 -6.76 -18.05
N ASP A 323 -17.38 -7.19 -16.89
CA ASP A 323 -17.66 -6.54 -15.60
C ASP A 323 -16.71 -5.35 -15.36
N ILE A 324 -15.46 -5.47 -15.82
CA ILE A 324 -14.39 -4.50 -15.50
C ILE A 324 -14.30 -3.35 -16.50
N LYS A 325 -14.38 -3.63 -17.81
CA LYS A 325 -14.27 -2.61 -18.86
C LYS A 325 -15.22 -1.41 -18.67
N PRO A 326 -16.50 -1.58 -18.28
CA PRO A 326 -17.41 -0.44 -18.07
C PRO A 326 -17.16 0.35 -16.78
N LEU A 327 -16.31 -0.12 -15.87
CA LEU A 327 -16.04 0.59 -14.62
C LEU A 327 -15.30 1.91 -14.89
N TYR A 328 -15.65 2.94 -14.12
CA TYR A 328 -15.00 4.24 -14.19
C TYR A 328 -13.49 4.11 -13.97
N ARG A 329 -12.68 4.75 -14.83
CA ARG A 329 -11.21 4.74 -14.84
C ARG A 329 -10.55 3.36 -15.04
N SER A 330 -11.29 2.35 -15.52
CA SER A 330 -10.73 1.01 -15.79
C SER A 330 -9.51 1.06 -16.72
N HIS A 331 -9.56 1.91 -17.75
CA HIS A 331 -8.46 2.11 -18.70
C HIS A 331 -7.19 2.66 -18.03
N GLU A 332 -7.33 3.57 -17.06
CA GLU A 332 -6.18 4.12 -16.33
C GLU A 332 -5.50 3.05 -15.47
N MET A 333 -6.29 2.25 -14.75
CA MET A 333 -5.78 1.11 -13.99
C MET A 333 -5.02 0.12 -14.88
N ILE A 334 -5.56 -0.18 -16.06
CA ILE A 334 -4.92 -1.04 -17.05
C ILE A 334 -3.61 -0.43 -17.53
N SER A 335 -3.61 0.87 -17.85
CA SER A 335 -2.41 1.60 -18.26
C SER A 335 -1.31 1.52 -17.21
N VAL A 336 -1.62 1.79 -15.93
CA VAL A 336 -0.62 1.74 -14.86
C VAL A 336 -0.09 0.31 -14.68
N LEU A 337 -0.95 -0.70 -14.75
CA LEU A 337 -0.56 -2.11 -14.63
C LEU A 337 0.45 -2.53 -15.71
N VAL A 338 0.14 -2.24 -16.97
CA VAL A 338 1.00 -2.67 -18.10
C VAL A 338 2.29 -1.87 -18.16
N ASN A 339 2.23 -0.57 -17.83
CA ASN A 339 3.42 0.28 -17.72
C ASN A 339 4.34 -0.20 -16.60
N LEU A 340 3.79 -0.60 -15.44
CA LEU A 340 4.56 -1.12 -14.31
C LEU A 340 5.33 -2.40 -14.68
N ILE A 341 4.68 -3.34 -15.37
CA ILE A 341 5.33 -4.60 -15.81
C ILE A 341 6.36 -4.29 -16.89
N ALA A 342 6.04 -3.44 -17.86
CA ALA A 342 6.99 -3.05 -18.92
C ALA A 342 8.21 -2.30 -18.36
N LEU A 343 8.02 -1.42 -17.37
CA LEU A 343 9.11 -0.76 -16.66
C LEU A 343 10.00 -1.79 -15.95
N SER A 344 9.37 -2.71 -15.22
CA SER A 344 10.08 -3.77 -14.49
C SER A 344 10.89 -4.67 -15.43
N LEU A 345 10.37 -4.95 -16.63
CA LEU A 345 11.07 -5.70 -17.67
C LEU A 345 12.23 -4.90 -18.28
N SER A 346 12.04 -3.60 -18.48
CA SER A 346 13.03 -2.74 -19.14
C SER A 346 14.20 -2.36 -18.24
N THR A 347 13.95 -2.20 -16.94
CA THR A 347 14.96 -1.76 -15.96
C THR A 347 15.28 -2.83 -14.91
N GLY A 348 14.79 -4.06 -15.08
CA GLY A 348 14.91 -5.13 -14.09
C GLY A 348 16.36 -5.40 -13.66
N GLU A 349 17.29 -5.37 -14.60
CA GLU A 349 18.73 -5.57 -14.34
C GLU A 349 19.32 -4.58 -13.33
N SER A 350 18.78 -3.36 -13.25
CA SER A 350 19.33 -2.31 -12.38
C SER A 350 18.93 -2.46 -10.92
N PHE A 351 17.78 -3.07 -10.63
CA PHE A 351 17.24 -3.17 -9.26
C PHE A 351 17.02 -4.60 -8.75
N LEU A 352 17.05 -5.60 -9.62
CA LEU A 352 16.97 -6.99 -9.18
C LEU A 352 18.30 -7.44 -8.57
N PRO A 353 18.25 -8.29 -7.51
CA PRO A 353 19.43 -8.68 -6.76
C PRO A 353 20.38 -9.58 -7.55
N ASP A 354 19.85 -10.40 -8.45
CA ASP A 354 20.59 -11.41 -9.21
C ASP A 354 19.90 -11.73 -10.55
N THR A 355 20.65 -12.39 -11.44
CA THR A 355 20.15 -12.81 -12.76
C THR A 355 18.99 -13.79 -12.67
N ALA A 356 18.96 -14.67 -11.67
CA ALA A 356 17.88 -15.65 -11.52
C ALA A 356 16.52 -14.97 -11.23
N SER A 357 16.54 -13.89 -10.46
CA SER A 357 15.36 -13.06 -10.19
C SER A 357 14.85 -12.33 -11.43
N TYR A 358 15.75 -12.02 -12.38
CA TYR A 358 15.40 -11.41 -13.66
C TYR A 358 14.89 -12.45 -14.66
N ASP A 359 15.58 -13.59 -14.77
CA ASP A 359 15.16 -14.76 -15.56
C ASP A 359 13.73 -15.20 -15.16
N ASP A 360 13.41 -15.16 -13.86
CA ASP A 360 12.07 -15.48 -13.33
C ASP A 360 10.96 -14.54 -13.86
N LEU A 361 11.24 -13.26 -14.04
CA LEU A 361 10.31 -12.30 -14.66
C LEU A 361 10.04 -12.68 -16.12
N PHE A 362 11.10 -12.94 -16.90
CA PHE A 362 10.96 -13.39 -18.30
C PHE A 362 10.20 -14.70 -18.39
N TYR A 363 10.54 -15.68 -17.55
CA TYR A 363 9.87 -16.97 -17.51
C TYR A 363 8.35 -16.82 -17.34
N LYS A 364 7.93 -16.10 -16.30
CA LYS A 364 6.51 -15.87 -16.02
C LYS A 364 5.82 -15.05 -17.13
N LEU A 365 6.54 -14.11 -17.75
CA LEU A 365 6.02 -13.33 -18.88
C LEU A 365 5.76 -14.22 -20.10
N VAL A 366 6.73 -15.09 -20.45
CA VAL A 366 6.63 -16.03 -21.57
C VAL A 366 5.47 -16.99 -21.38
N GLU A 367 5.29 -17.54 -20.17
CA GLU A 367 4.12 -18.37 -19.82
C GLU A 367 2.78 -17.63 -19.94
N THR A 368 2.78 -16.30 -19.80
CA THR A 368 1.58 -15.47 -19.84
C THR A 368 1.31 -14.87 -21.22
N GLY A 369 2.13 -15.17 -22.24
CA GLY A 369 2.09 -14.58 -23.59
C GLY A 369 0.73 -14.59 -24.29
N ASP A 370 0.08 -15.76 -24.35
CA ASP A 370 -1.24 -15.91 -24.97
C ASP A 370 -2.31 -15.08 -24.26
N ILE A 371 -2.19 -14.96 -22.94
CA ILE A 371 -3.11 -14.19 -22.10
C ILE A 371 -2.92 -12.71 -22.36
N LEU A 372 -1.68 -12.23 -22.53
CA LEU A 372 -1.37 -10.84 -22.86
C LEU A 372 -1.95 -10.44 -24.21
N THR A 373 -1.88 -11.32 -25.21
CA THR A 373 -2.49 -11.08 -26.53
C THR A 373 -4.00 -10.94 -26.42
N LYS A 374 -4.68 -11.87 -25.73
CA LYS A 374 -6.12 -11.79 -25.47
C LYS A 374 -6.50 -10.54 -24.67
N PHE A 375 -5.69 -10.18 -23.68
CA PHE A 375 -5.90 -9.00 -22.85
C PHE A 375 -5.81 -7.70 -23.66
N ARG A 376 -4.81 -7.57 -24.54
CA ARG A 376 -4.68 -6.43 -25.47
C ARG A 376 -5.94 -6.27 -26.30
N ASP A 377 -6.41 -7.35 -26.90
CA ASP A 377 -7.56 -7.32 -27.81
C ASP A 377 -8.86 -7.02 -27.04
N ALA A 378 -9.05 -7.63 -25.86
CA ALA A 378 -10.21 -7.42 -24.99
C ALA A 378 -10.37 -5.96 -24.53
N TYR A 379 -9.25 -5.31 -24.19
CA TYR A 379 -9.23 -3.91 -23.75
C TYR A 379 -8.93 -2.91 -24.87
N SER A 380 -8.81 -3.38 -26.12
CA SER A 380 -8.60 -2.54 -27.30
C SER A 380 -7.32 -1.69 -27.22
N LEU A 381 -6.26 -2.26 -26.64
CA LEU A 381 -4.95 -1.63 -26.44
C LEU A 381 -4.06 -1.71 -27.70
N GLY A 382 -4.66 -1.70 -28.89
CA GLY A 382 -3.93 -1.69 -30.15
C GLY A 382 -3.39 -0.30 -30.48
N PRO A 383 -2.44 -0.19 -31.43
CA PRO A 383 -1.94 1.11 -31.89
C PRO A 383 -3.10 1.98 -32.39
N SER A 384 -3.28 3.14 -31.75
CA SER A 384 -4.30 4.11 -32.15
C SER A 384 -4.00 4.66 -33.54
N LYS A 385 -5.03 4.77 -34.39
CA LYS A 385 -4.91 5.38 -35.72
C LYS A 385 -4.86 6.90 -35.67
N SER A 386 -5.11 7.53 -34.51
CA SER A 386 -4.98 8.97 -34.34
C SER A 386 -3.61 9.31 -33.75
N GLY A 387 -2.77 10.02 -34.49
CA GLY A 387 -1.41 10.43 -34.09
C GLY A 387 -1.31 11.43 -32.93
N THR A 388 -2.23 11.39 -31.97
CA THR A 388 -2.24 12.21 -30.76
C THR A 388 -1.72 11.38 -29.59
N SER A 389 -0.47 11.62 -29.18
CA SER A 389 0.20 10.97 -28.05
C SER A 389 -0.58 11.17 -26.74
N SER A 390 -1.45 10.22 -26.42
CA SER A 390 -2.24 10.21 -25.19
C SER A 390 -1.74 9.11 -24.23
N SER A 391 -2.20 9.10 -22.99
CA SER A 391 -1.90 8.02 -22.02
C SER A 391 -2.31 6.63 -22.54
N GLY A 392 -3.29 6.55 -23.45
CA GLY A 392 -3.66 5.31 -24.15
C GLY A 392 -2.58 4.75 -25.07
N ASP A 393 -1.76 5.62 -25.68
CA ASP A 393 -0.66 5.16 -26.54
C ASP A 393 0.52 4.61 -25.72
N SER A 394 0.67 5.04 -24.46
CA SER A 394 1.64 4.44 -23.53
C SER A 394 1.26 3.00 -23.23
N ALA A 395 0.01 2.76 -22.82
CA ALA A 395 -0.47 1.43 -22.48
C ALA A 395 -0.36 0.46 -23.66
N ALA A 396 -0.77 0.89 -24.86
CA ALA A 396 -0.68 0.08 -26.08
C ALA A 396 0.77 -0.33 -26.40
N SER A 397 1.69 0.63 -26.32
CA SER A 397 3.12 0.38 -26.55
C SER A 397 3.70 -0.58 -25.50
N SER A 398 3.40 -0.37 -24.21
CA SER A 398 3.87 -1.25 -23.14
C SER A 398 3.36 -2.68 -23.33
N VAL A 399 2.08 -2.86 -23.64
CA VAL A 399 1.53 -4.20 -23.90
C VAL A 399 2.16 -4.85 -25.13
N GLU A 400 2.40 -4.10 -26.20
CA GLU A 400 3.08 -4.65 -27.38
C GLU A 400 4.53 -5.04 -27.08
N THR A 401 5.26 -4.28 -26.25
CA THR A 401 6.60 -4.67 -25.77
C THR A 401 6.54 -5.98 -24.97
N LEU A 402 5.57 -6.14 -24.07
CA LEU A 402 5.40 -7.38 -23.30
C LEU A 402 5.09 -8.58 -24.21
N ILE A 403 4.23 -8.38 -25.22
CA ILE A 403 3.87 -9.42 -26.20
C ILE A 403 5.06 -9.74 -27.11
N SER A 404 5.83 -8.74 -27.56
CA SER A 404 6.98 -8.96 -28.46
C SER A 404 8.08 -9.77 -27.79
N VAL A 405 8.36 -9.49 -26.51
CA VAL A 405 9.29 -10.27 -25.70
C VAL A 405 8.82 -11.72 -25.55
N SER A 406 7.54 -11.93 -25.20
CA SER A 406 6.98 -13.27 -25.12
C SER A 406 7.07 -14.03 -26.46
N ARG A 407 6.73 -13.37 -27.58
CA ARG A 407 6.81 -13.94 -28.92
C ARG A 407 8.24 -14.29 -29.34
N HIS A 408 9.22 -13.44 -29.01
CA HIS A 408 10.63 -13.69 -29.27
C HIS A 408 11.10 -14.99 -28.62
N TYR A 409 10.82 -15.15 -27.32
CA TYR A 409 11.22 -16.36 -26.60
C TYR A 409 10.46 -17.60 -27.04
N HIS A 410 9.16 -17.50 -27.38
CA HIS A 410 8.43 -18.62 -27.98
C HIS A 410 9.05 -19.05 -29.32
N ALA A 411 9.47 -18.11 -30.18
CA ALA A 411 10.14 -18.43 -31.43
C ALA A 411 11.50 -19.13 -31.22
N LEU A 412 12.29 -18.68 -30.24
CA LEU A 412 13.55 -19.35 -29.86
C LEU A 412 13.30 -20.77 -29.32
N LEU A 413 12.26 -20.95 -28.50
CA LEU A 413 11.83 -22.24 -27.98
C LEU A 413 11.34 -23.18 -29.08
N GLU A 414 10.65 -22.68 -30.11
CA GLU A 414 10.23 -23.51 -31.25
C GLU A 414 11.41 -23.89 -32.17
N GLY A 415 12.39 -22.97 -32.31
CA GLY A 415 13.61 -23.17 -33.08
C GLY A 415 14.56 -24.24 -32.52
N ASP A 416 14.57 -24.44 -31.19
CA ASP A 416 15.42 -25.43 -30.52
C ASP A 416 14.96 -26.90 -30.72
N GLY A 417 13.85 -27.13 -31.43
CA GLY A 417 13.41 -28.46 -31.91
C GLY A 417 12.95 -29.47 -30.84
N ARG A 418 13.42 -29.37 -29.59
CA ARG A 418 13.12 -30.26 -28.44
C ARG A 418 11.81 -29.92 -27.72
N THR A 419 11.23 -28.79 -28.07
CA THR A 419 10.10 -28.13 -27.38
C THR A 419 8.90 -27.88 -28.28
N LYS A 420 9.00 -28.26 -29.56
CA LYS A 420 7.95 -28.11 -30.58
C LYS A 420 6.65 -28.81 -30.13
N GLY A 421 5.61 -28.04 -29.83
CA GLY A 421 4.28 -28.54 -29.46
C GLY A 421 4.02 -28.79 -27.96
N LYS A 422 4.96 -28.49 -27.05
CA LYS A 422 4.72 -28.60 -25.59
C LYS A 422 4.01 -27.34 -25.06
N LYS A 423 2.79 -27.51 -24.52
CA LYS A 423 2.05 -26.42 -23.84
C LYS A 423 2.64 -26.01 -22.48
N ASN A 424 3.35 -26.92 -21.82
CA ASN A 424 4.00 -26.68 -20.53
C ASN A 424 5.51 -26.95 -20.70
N LEU A 425 6.30 -25.88 -20.67
CA LEU A 425 7.76 -25.96 -20.78
C LEU A 425 8.35 -26.14 -19.38
N SER A 426 9.39 -26.96 -19.23
CA SER A 426 10.03 -27.10 -17.92
C SER A 426 10.85 -25.84 -17.58
N PRO A 427 10.92 -25.41 -16.31
CA PRO A 427 11.69 -24.24 -15.90
C PRO A 427 13.16 -24.26 -16.36
N ARG A 428 13.75 -25.46 -16.47
CA ARG A 428 15.13 -25.66 -16.92
C ARG A 428 15.32 -25.49 -18.44
N GLU A 429 14.33 -25.91 -19.24
CA GLU A 429 14.37 -25.74 -20.70
C GLU A 429 14.22 -24.25 -21.03
N VAL A 430 13.28 -23.55 -20.38
CA VAL A 430 13.05 -22.11 -20.61
C VAL A 430 14.23 -21.28 -20.10
N GLY A 431 14.81 -21.61 -18.95
CA GLY A 431 15.94 -20.85 -18.39
C GLY A 431 17.16 -20.79 -19.31
N LYS A 432 17.50 -21.88 -20.00
CA LYS A 432 18.62 -21.89 -20.97
C LYS A 432 18.36 -20.99 -22.17
N VAL A 433 17.12 -21.03 -22.68
CA VAL A 433 16.71 -20.21 -23.83
C VAL A 433 16.58 -18.74 -23.45
N ILE A 434 16.17 -18.44 -22.21
CA ILE A 434 16.14 -17.07 -21.69
C ILE A 434 17.54 -16.44 -21.74
N GLN A 435 18.54 -17.18 -21.23
CA GLN A 435 19.92 -16.71 -21.19
C GLN A 435 20.51 -16.49 -22.59
N SER A 436 20.28 -17.41 -23.53
CA SER A 436 20.75 -17.23 -24.92
C SER A 436 19.98 -16.14 -25.67
N GLY A 437 18.71 -15.90 -25.31
CA GLY A 437 17.88 -14.91 -25.98
C GLY A 437 18.19 -13.47 -25.58
N TYR A 438 18.94 -13.23 -24.49
CA TYR A 438 19.35 -11.88 -24.12
C TYR A 438 20.19 -11.19 -25.21
N GLU A 439 21.01 -11.94 -25.93
CA GLU A 439 21.85 -11.39 -27.01
C GLU A 439 21.04 -10.98 -28.25
N SER A 440 19.90 -11.64 -28.48
CA SER A 440 19.03 -11.40 -29.64
C SER A 440 17.81 -10.52 -29.34
N LEU A 441 17.56 -10.20 -28.07
CA LEU A 441 16.39 -9.45 -27.64
C LEU A 441 16.68 -7.95 -27.59
N SER A 442 16.15 -7.20 -28.56
CA SER A 442 16.09 -5.74 -28.46
C SER A 442 14.82 -5.31 -27.72
N ILE A 443 14.92 -5.06 -26.42
CA ILE A 443 13.84 -4.38 -25.68
C ILE A 443 13.94 -2.90 -25.99
N SER A 444 13.08 -2.40 -26.87
CA SER A 444 12.89 -0.96 -27.05
C SER A 444 12.22 -0.39 -25.79
N ALA A 445 13.02 -0.08 -24.77
CA ALA A 445 12.56 0.63 -23.59
C ALA A 445 12.06 1.99 -24.05
N ARG A 446 10.74 2.18 -24.11
CA ARG A 446 10.16 3.48 -24.46
C ARG A 446 10.56 4.47 -23.37
N GLU A 447 11.09 5.62 -23.78
CA GLU A 447 11.40 6.72 -22.88
C GLU A 447 10.14 7.15 -22.10
N GLY A 448 10.29 7.33 -20.79
CA GLY A 448 9.23 7.87 -19.93
C GLY A 448 8.36 6.86 -19.18
N LEU A 449 8.62 5.55 -19.23
CA LEU A 449 7.88 4.55 -18.42
C LEU A 449 8.03 4.76 -16.90
N ASP A 450 9.12 5.42 -16.49
CA ASP A 450 9.43 5.80 -15.11
C ASP A 450 8.88 7.19 -14.76
N THR A 451 8.21 7.88 -15.69
CA THR A 451 7.58 9.18 -15.45
C THR A 451 6.16 9.01 -14.93
N TRP A 452 5.85 9.77 -13.89
CA TRP A 452 4.55 9.75 -13.23
C TRP A 452 4.23 11.16 -12.71
N GLU A 453 2.95 11.48 -12.63
CA GLU A 453 2.49 12.75 -12.05
C GLU A 453 2.62 12.71 -10.54
N LYS A 454 3.19 13.78 -9.96
CA LYS A 454 3.25 13.95 -8.51
C LYS A 454 1.85 14.02 -7.92
N TYR A 455 1.70 13.54 -6.69
CA TYR A 455 0.46 13.60 -5.95
C TYR A 455 -0.06 15.04 -5.89
N ARG A 456 -1.27 15.24 -6.41
CA ARG A 456 -2.01 16.49 -6.30
C ARG A 456 -3.31 16.21 -5.58
N GLU A 457 -3.40 16.72 -4.37
CA GLU A 457 -4.58 16.60 -3.54
C GLU A 457 -5.87 17.08 -4.23
N ALA A 458 -5.79 18.09 -5.11
CA ALA A 458 -6.92 18.63 -5.85
C ALA A 458 -7.61 17.58 -6.75
N ASP A 459 -6.84 16.66 -7.32
CA ASP A 459 -7.34 15.61 -8.22
C ASP A 459 -8.21 14.59 -7.45
N HIS A 460 -8.05 14.52 -6.14
CA HIS A 460 -8.77 13.63 -5.24
C HIS A 460 -9.82 14.34 -4.38
N ARG A 461 -10.16 15.62 -4.68
CA ARG A 461 -11.08 16.46 -3.91
C ARG A 461 -12.38 15.75 -3.50
N ASN A 462 -13.05 15.09 -4.45
CA ASN A 462 -14.35 14.47 -4.20
C ASN A 462 -14.24 13.28 -3.24
N VAL A 463 -13.18 12.49 -3.38
CA VAL A 463 -12.88 11.32 -2.55
C VAL A 463 -12.51 11.76 -1.13
N LEU A 464 -11.61 12.76 -1.00
CA LEU A 464 -11.18 13.33 0.28
C LEU A 464 -12.33 13.98 1.05
N LYS A 465 -13.25 14.68 0.35
CA LYS A 465 -14.48 15.21 0.99
C LYS A 465 -15.37 14.11 1.59
N ARG A 466 -15.45 12.94 0.95
CA ARG A 466 -16.20 11.80 1.50
C ARG A 466 -15.50 11.21 2.73
N MET A 467 -14.17 11.11 2.69
CA MET A 467 -13.36 10.67 3.83
C MET A 467 -13.53 11.60 5.03
N ALA A 468 -13.44 12.91 4.82
CA ALA A 468 -13.62 13.89 5.88
C ALA A 468 -14.99 13.78 6.56
N ARG A 469 -16.07 13.50 5.81
CA ARG A 469 -17.41 13.29 6.40
C ARG A 469 -17.47 12.04 7.27
N ILE A 470 -16.90 10.94 6.81
CA ILE A 470 -16.80 9.69 7.59
C ILE A 470 -16.03 9.94 8.89
N VAL A 471 -14.91 10.65 8.81
CA VAL A 471 -14.07 10.99 9.96
C VAL A 471 -14.80 11.90 10.95
N ILE A 472 -15.58 12.88 10.48
CA ILE A 472 -16.42 13.71 11.35
C ILE A 472 -17.44 12.85 12.11
N ASP A 473 -18.11 11.91 11.44
CA ASP A 473 -19.10 11.05 12.08
C ASP A 473 -18.46 10.09 13.09
N ASP A 474 -17.30 9.52 12.77
CA ASP A 474 -16.55 8.68 13.70
C ASP A 474 -15.99 9.47 14.89
N THR A 475 -15.60 10.73 14.69
CA THR A 475 -15.10 11.58 15.79
C THR A 475 -16.20 11.85 16.81
N LYS A 476 -17.47 11.97 16.39
CA LYS A 476 -18.61 12.06 17.33
C LYS A 476 -18.73 10.81 18.20
N SER A 477 -18.33 9.66 17.68
CA SER A 477 -18.33 8.40 18.45
C SER A 477 -17.11 8.34 19.36
N LEU A 478 -15.93 8.74 18.87
CA LEU A 478 -14.70 8.83 19.66
C LEU A 478 -14.88 9.73 20.90
N VAL A 479 -15.52 10.90 20.75
CA VAL A 479 -15.79 11.84 21.85
C VAL A 479 -16.74 11.26 22.90
N LYS A 480 -17.56 10.25 22.57
CA LYS A 480 -18.41 9.55 23.56
C LYS A 480 -17.69 8.42 24.28
N GLU A 481 -16.59 7.93 23.71
CA GLU A 481 -15.79 6.83 24.24
C GLU A 481 -14.64 7.33 25.13
N LEU A 482 -14.22 8.60 24.93
CA LEU A 482 -13.34 9.38 25.80
C LEU A 482 -14.13 10.00 26.95
#